data_AF-A0A2Z6P3P8-F1
#
_entry.id   AF-A0A2Z6P3P8-F1
#
_cell.length_a   1.000
_cell.length_b   1.000
_cell.length_c   1.000
_cell.angle_alpha   90.00
_cell.angle_beta   90.00
_cell.angle_gamma   90.00
#
_symmetry.space_group_name_H-M   'P 1'
#
loop_
_entity.id
_entity.type
_entity.pdbx_description
1 polymer ?
#
loop_
_entity_poly.entity_id
_entity_poly.type
_entity_poly.pdbx_seq_one_letter_code
_entity_poly.pdbx_strand_id
1 'polypeptide(L)'
;MPMEMKQQYANSPTTYEGYGSRLGVEKGAILDWSDYYFMHYLPSSLKDYKKWPASPSSCREVFDEYGKELVKLSGRLMKVLSLNLGLEETILEKAFGAQVLSNAKYKSVEHRVIVNSDQERVSLAFFYNPKSDIPIEPLKQLVTPEKPALYPAMTYDEYRLFIRMRGPRGKSQVESMKSPR
;
A
#
# COMPACT_ATOMS: atom_id res chain seq x y z
N MET A 1 -14.64 8.44 -18.79
CA MET A 1 -15.96 8.88 -18.27
C MET A 1 -15.97 10.40 -18.19
N PRO A 2 -17.07 11.07 -18.58
CA PRO A 2 -17.28 12.49 -18.34
C PRO A 2 -17.08 12.87 -16.86
N MET A 3 -16.74 14.13 -16.61
CA MET A 3 -16.40 14.61 -15.27
C MET A 3 -17.56 14.43 -14.28
N GLU A 4 -18.79 14.66 -14.75
CA GLU A 4 -20.04 14.55 -13.98
C GLU A 4 -20.24 13.13 -13.45
N MET A 5 -19.88 12.11 -14.25
CA MET A 5 -19.93 10.71 -13.81
C MET A 5 -18.83 10.41 -12.80
N LYS A 6 -17.61 10.92 -13.01
CA LYS A 6 -16.48 10.71 -12.08
C LYS A 6 -16.77 11.34 -10.70
N GLN A 7 -17.43 12.50 -10.68
CA GLN A 7 -17.79 13.21 -9.44
C GLN A 7 -18.76 12.44 -8.55
N GLN A 8 -19.60 11.56 -9.11
CA GLN A 8 -20.47 10.67 -8.30
C GLN A 8 -19.66 9.75 -7.38
N TYR A 9 -18.42 9.46 -7.78
CA TYR A 9 -17.48 8.63 -7.05
C TYR A 9 -16.40 9.44 -6.34
N ALA A 10 -16.52 10.77 -6.26
CA ALA A 10 -15.51 11.60 -5.64
C ALA A 10 -15.21 11.17 -4.20
N ASN A 11 -13.96 11.27 -3.81
CA ASN A 11 -13.53 11.05 -2.43
C ASN A 11 -14.00 12.20 -1.50
N SER A 12 -13.63 12.14 -0.23
CA SER A 12 -13.95 13.19 0.75
C SER A 12 -12.68 13.66 1.48
N PRO A 13 -12.73 14.76 2.26
CA PRO A 13 -11.60 15.15 3.10
C PRO A 13 -11.20 14.10 4.16
N THR A 14 -12.09 13.15 4.47
CA THR A 14 -11.86 12.13 5.51
C THR A 14 -11.36 10.78 4.96
N THR A 15 -11.49 10.53 3.65
CA THR A 15 -11.01 9.30 3.01
C THR A 15 -10.55 9.56 1.58
N TYR A 16 -9.54 8.80 1.14
CA TYR A 16 -9.07 8.83 -0.23
C TYR A 16 -9.86 7.89 -1.15
N GLU A 17 -10.79 7.09 -0.61
CA GLU A 17 -11.60 6.16 -1.40
C GLU A 17 -12.50 6.89 -2.39
N GLY A 18 -12.47 6.42 -3.64
CA GLY A 18 -13.13 7.02 -4.79
C GLY A 18 -12.16 7.77 -5.70
N TYR A 19 -12.75 8.59 -6.58
CA TYR A 19 -12.05 9.45 -7.53
C TYR A 19 -11.48 10.70 -6.85
N GLY A 20 -10.26 11.08 -7.21
CA GLY A 20 -9.62 12.30 -6.75
C GLY A 20 -8.53 12.79 -7.69
N SER A 21 -8.14 14.06 -7.53
CA SER A 21 -7.06 14.72 -8.29
C SER A 21 -6.03 15.39 -7.40
N ARG A 22 -6.12 15.19 -6.07
CA ARG A 22 -5.27 15.85 -5.08
C ARG A 22 -4.83 14.87 -4.00
N LEU A 23 -3.53 14.69 -3.86
CA LEU A 23 -2.90 14.09 -2.68
C LEU A 23 -2.18 15.23 -1.93
N GLY A 24 -2.89 15.93 -1.05
CA GLY A 24 -2.34 17.05 -0.28
C GLY A 24 -3.44 17.96 0.27
N VAL A 25 -3.37 18.27 1.58
CA VAL A 25 -4.38 19.07 2.30
C VAL A 25 -3.87 20.47 2.67
N GLU A 26 -2.60 20.77 2.41
CA GLU A 26 -1.96 22.02 2.80
C GLU A 26 -1.91 23.04 1.66
N LYS A 27 -2.26 24.29 1.97
CA LYS A 27 -2.18 25.41 1.01
C LYS A 27 -0.72 25.66 0.64
N GLY A 28 -0.41 25.60 -0.67
CA GLY A 28 0.95 25.79 -1.19
C GLY A 28 1.77 24.50 -1.33
N ALA A 29 1.18 23.34 -1.05
CA ALA A 29 1.82 22.06 -1.32
C ALA A 29 2.07 21.86 -2.82
N ILE A 30 3.18 21.20 -3.16
CA ILE A 30 3.45 20.72 -4.52
C ILE A 30 2.45 19.60 -4.82
N LEU A 31 1.76 19.69 -5.95
CA LEU A 31 0.74 18.73 -6.36
C LEU A 31 1.29 17.81 -7.46
N ASP A 32 0.93 16.54 -7.39
CA ASP A 32 1.20 15.58 -8.46
C ASP A 32 0.32 15.89 -9.68
N TRP A 33 0.91 15.75 -10.87
CA TRP A 33 0.17 15.82 -12.13
C TRP A 33 -0.50 14.46 -12.41
N SER A 34 -1.55 14.15 -11.66
CA SER A 34 -2.29 12.89 -11.81
C SER A 34 -3.70 12.97 -11.22
N ASP A 35 -4.63 12.29 -11.88
CA ASP A 35 -5.86 11.81 -11.26
C ASP A 35 -5.64 10.41 -10.68
N TYR A 36 -6.40 10.05 -9.64
CA TYR A 36 -6.44 8.70 -9.09
C TYR A 36 -7.86 8.24 -8.81
N TYR A 37 -7.99 6.91 -8.70
CA TYR A 37 -9.20 6.26 -8.22
C TYR A 37 -8.76 5.17 -7.24
N PHE A 38 -9.14 5.30 -5.96
CA PHE A 38 -8.75 4.37 -4.91
C PHE A 38 -9.95 3.54 -4.46
N MET A 39 -9.79 2.22 -4.35
CA MET A 39 -10.85 1.32 -3.91
C MET A 39 -10.32 0.30 -2.90
N HIS A 40 -11.13 0.00 -1.89
CA HIS A 40 -10.88 -1.16 -1.04
C HIS A 40 -11.44 -2.42 -1.69
N TYR A 41 -10.57 -3.40 -1.94
CA TYR A 41 -10.99 -4.73 -2.43
C TYR A 41 -11.30 -5.69 -1.28
N LEU A 42 -10.39 -5.79 -0.31
CA LEU A 42 -10.52 -6.64 0.87
C LEU A 42 -10.18 -5.87 2.16
N PRO A 43 -10.71 -6.32 3.30
CA PRO A 43 -11.78 -7.33 3.44
C PRO A 43 -13.12 -6.83 2.87
N SER A 44 -14.08 -7.73 2.62
CA SER A 44 -15.38 -7.38 2.02
C SER A 44 -16.16 -6.32 2.83
N SER A 45 -15.91 -6.21 4.14
CA SER A 45 -16.52 -5.18 4.99
C SER A 45 -16.06 -3.76 4.66
N LEU A 46 -14.91 -3.58 4.00
CA LEU A 46 -14.43 -2.28 3.53
C LEU A 46 -14.87 -1.96 2.09
N LYS A 47 -15.46 -2.92 1.39
CA LYS A 47 -15.83 -2.75 -0.01
C LYS A 47 -17.11 -1.93 -0.13
N ASP A 48 -17.00 -0.66 -0.52
CA ASP A 48 -18.15 0.20 -0.77
C ASP A 48 -18.54 0.23 -2.26
N TYR A 49 -19.58 -0.51 -2.65
CA TYR A 49 -20.06 -0.49 -4.04
C TYR A 49 -20.56 0.87 -4.51
N LYS A 50 -20.93 1.80 -3.61
CA LYS A 50 -21.26 3.18 -3.99
C LYS A 50 -20.03 3.93 -4.51
N LYS A 51 -18.84 3.52 -4.08
CA LYS A 51 -17.54 4.03 -4.54
C LYS A 51 -16.95 3.20 -5.68
N TRP A 52 -17.57 2.10 -6.09
CA TRP A 52 -17.09 1.30 -7.22
C TRP A 52 -17.83 1.67 -8.51
N PRO A 53 -17.12 1.96 -9.62
CA PRO A 53 -17.74 2.40 -10.85
C PRO A 53 -18.62 1.28 -11.42
N ALA A 54 -19.87 1.63 -11.76
CA ALA A 54 -20.86 0.68 -12.29
C ALA A 54 -20.92 0.66 -13.82
N SER A 55 -20.22 1.60 -14.47
CA SER A 55 -20.17 1.73 -15.93
C SER A 55 -18.72 1.54 -16.41
N PRO A 56 -18.47 0.72 -17.44
CA PRO A 56 -19.44 -0.16 -18.11
C PRO A 56 -20.02 -1.22 -17.15
N SER A 57 -21.13 -1.87 -17.51
CA SER A 57 -21.84 -2.80 -16.60
C SER A 57 -20.97 -3.96 -16.08
N SER A 58 -19.97 -4.38 -16.86
CA SER A 58 -18.98 -5.40 -16.49
C SER A 58 -17.88 -4.90 -15.55
N CYS A 59 -17.79 -3.59 -15.30
CA CYS A 59 -16.65 -2.98 -14.61
C CYS A 59 -16.39 -3.58 -13.23
N ARG A 60 -17.44 -3.78 -12.43
CA ARG A 60 -17.33 -4.36 -11.08
C ARG A 60 -16.89 -5.82 -11.11
N GLU A 61 -17.46 -6.60 -12.02
CA GLU A 61 -17.13 -8.01 -12.22
C GLU A 61 -15.66 -8.17 -12.63
N VAL A 62 -15.19 -7.37 -13.58
CA VAL A 62 -13.79 -7.36 -14.04
C VAL A 62 -12.84 -6.99 -12.89
N PHE A 63 -13.17 -5.95 -12.11
CA PHE A 63 -12.34 -5.58 -10.94
C PHE A 63 -12.32 -6.69 -9.87
N ASP A 64 -13.43 -7.40 -9.68
CA ASP A 64 -13.51 -8.50 -8.74
C ASP A 64 -12.68 -9.70 -9.17
N GLU A 65 -12.76 -10.08 -10.45
CA GLU A 65 -11.94 -11.16 -11.02
C GLU A 65 -10.46 -10.80 -10.96
N TYR A 66 -10.09 -9.59 -11.37
CA TYR A 66 -8.72 -9.11 -11.32
C TYR A 66 -8.18 -9.08 -9.87
N GLY A 67 -8.96 -8.56 -8.93
CA GLY A 67 -8.59 -8.55 -7.51
C GLY A 67 -8.38 -9.95 -6.95
N LYS A 68 -9.21 -10.92 -7.35
CA LYS A 68 -9.10 -12.32 -6.93
C LYS A 68 -7.80 -12.94 -7.42
N GLU A 69 -7.44 -12.72 -8.68
CA GLU A 69 -6.19 -13.25 -9.24
C GLU A 69 -4.96 -12.57 -8.63
N LEU A 70 -5.04 -11.27 -8.33
CA LEU A 70 -3.96 -10.55 -7.65
C LEU A 70 -3.76 -11.01 -6.20
N VAL A 71 -4.81 -11.37 -5.48
CA VAL A 71 -4.67 -11.97 -4.13
C VAL A 71 -3.95 -13.31 -4.21
N LYS A 72 -4.32 -14.18 -5.16
CA LYS A 72 -3.63 -15.46 -5.38
C LYS A 72 -2.16 -15.25 -5.72
N LEU A 73 -1.87 -14.32 -6.64
CA LEU A 73 -0.50 -13.99 -7.02
C LEU A 73 0.30 -13.46 -5.83
N SER A 74 -0.25 -12.52 -5.07
CA SER A 74 0.39 -11.92 -3.91
C SER A 74 0.68 -12.96 -2.84
N GLY A 75 -0.26 -13.86 -2.54
CA GLY A 75 -0.05 -14.97 -1.61
C GLY A 75 1.09 -15.89 -2.06
N ARG A 76 1.14 -16.28 -3.34
CA ARG A 76 2.26 -17.07 -3.88
C ARG A 76 3.60 -16.36 -3.74
N LEU A 77 3.65 -15.06 -4.03
CA LEU A 77 4.88 -14.26 -3.88
C LEU A 77 5.32 -14.19 -2.42
N MET A 78 4.39 -13.98 -1.47
CA MET A 78 4.73 -13.94 -0.04
C MET A 78 5.31 -15.27 0.44
N LYS A 79 4.76 -16.41 -0.03
CA LYS A 79 5.29 -17.74 0.29
C LYS A 79 6.72 -17.94 -0.19
N VAL A 80 7.01 -17.55 -1.44
CA VAL A 80 8.37 -17.61 -1.99
C VAL A 80 9.32 -16.72 -1.19
N LEU A 81 8.89 -15.50 -0.83
CA LEU A 81 9.69 -14.59 -0.02
C LEU A 81 9.97 -15.15 1.39
N SER A 82 9.02 -15.85 2.01
CA SER A 82 9.21 -16.52 3.30
C SER A 82 10.27 -17.61 3.21
N LEU A 83 10.13 -18.51 2.23
CA LEU A 83 11.05 -19.64 2.03
C LEU A 83 12.47 -19.16 1.73
N ASN A 84 12.63 -18.11 0.93
CA ASN A 84 13.93 -17.49 0.64
C ASN A 84 14.64 -16.92 1.89
N LEU A 85 13.89 -16.63 2.96
CA LEU A 85 14.45 -16.21 4.24
C LEU A 85 14.75 -17.38 5.19
N GLY A 86 14.48 -18.62 4.78
CA GLY A 86 14.59 -19.82 5.62
C GLY A 86 13.49 -19.93 6.67
N LEU A 87 12.32 -19.33 6.40
CA LEU A 87 11.20 -19.31 7.33
C LEU A 87 10.12 -20.34 6.96
N GLU A 88 9.18 -20.55 7.87
CA GLU A 88 7.92 -21.25 7.56
C GLU A 88 7.20 -20.55 6.40
N GLU A 89 6.70 -21.35 5.45
CA GLU A 89 6.19 -20.89 4.15
C GLU A 89 5.21 -19.72 4.27
N THR A 90 4.28 -19.78 5.22
CA THR A 90 3.15 -18.84 5.30
C THR A 90 3.38 -17.65 6.23
N ILE A 91 4.56 -17.51 6.85
CA ILE A 91 4.76 -16.50 7.90
C ILE A 91 4.67 -15.06 7.37
N LEU A 92 5.27 -14.73 6.21
CA LEU A 92 5.17 -13.38 5.64
C LEU A 92 3.79 -13.08 5.05
N GLU A 93 3.08 -14.12 4.59
CA GLU A 93 1.70 -14.00 4.13
C GLU A 93 0.77 -13.58 5.29
N LYS A 94 1.04 -14.05 6.52
CA LYS A 94 0.26 -13.72 7.72
C LYS A 94 0.65 -12.40 8.36
N ALA A 95 1.94 -12.07 8.35
CA ALA A 95 2.47 -10.94 9.11
C ALA A 95 2.47 -9.62 8.32
N PHE A 96 2.63 -9.66 6.97
CA PHE A 96 2.68 -8.53 6.04
C PHE A 96 3.69 -7.38 6.35
N GLY A 97 4.21 -6.68 5.33
CA GLY A 97 5.17 -5.58 5.53
C GLY A 97 6.64 -6.03 5.44
N ALA A 98 7.07 -6.34 4.21
CA ALA A 98 8.30 -7.08 3.93
C ALA A 98 9.57 -6.49 4.57
N GLN A 99 9.77 -5.16 4.60
CA GLN A 99 11.02 -4.59 5.12
C GLN A 99 11.15 -4.69 6.65
N VAL A 100 10.10 -4.35 7.39
CA VAL A 100 10.10 -4.38 8.87
C VAL A 100 10.22 -5.83 9.34
N LEU A 101 9.34 -6.71 8.84
CA LEU A 101 9.34 -8.12 9.22
C LEU A 101 10.65 -8.84 8.89
N SER A 102 11.23 -8.56 7.72
CA SER A 102 12.48 -9.21 7.29
C SER A 102 13.73 -8.66 7.97
N ASN A 103 13.58 -7.74 8.93
CA ASN A 103 14.69 -7.02 9.56
C ASN A 103 15.65 -6.42 8.52
N ALA A 104 15.08 -5.71 7.54
CA ALA A 104 15.74 -5.11 6.38
C ALA A 104 16.51 -6.05 5.44
N LYS A 105 16.26 -7.38 5.48
CA LYS A 105 16.77 -8.31 4.45
C LYS A 105 16.10 -8.01 3.10
N TYR A 106 14.80 -7.75 3.09
CA TYR A 106 14.11 -7.12 1.96
C TYR A 106 14.01 -5.63 2.19
N LYS A 107 14.23 -4.86 1.11
CA LYS A 107 14.25 -3.39 1.15
C LYS A 107 13.11 -2.84 0.31
N SER A 108 12.31 -1.97 0.91
CA SER A 108 11.41 -1.08 0.19
C SER A 108 12.24 -0.04 -0.56
N VAL A 109 11.88 0.21 -1.82
CA VAL A 109 12.62 1.07 -2.74
C VAL A 109 11.79 2.28 -3.13
N GLU A 110 12.45 3.42 -3.21
CA GLU A 110 11.83 4.65 -3.69
C GLU A 110 11.60 4.53 -5.19
N HIS A 111 10.44 4.99 -5.63
CA HIS A 111 10.05 5.03 -7.01
C HIS A 111 9.22 6.30 -7.25
N ARG A 112 9.31 6.85 -8.45
CA ARG A 112 8.55 8.02 -8.88
C ARG A 112 8.00 7.80 -10.29
N VAL A 113 6.87 8.43 -10.57
CA VAL A 113 6.30 8.50 -11.93
C VAL A 113 6.65 9.87 -12.52
N ILE A 114 7.06 9.89 -13.78
CA ILE A 114 7.38 11.11 -14.52
C ILE A 114 6.36 11.25 -15.64
N VAL A 115 5.83 12.47 -15.82
CA VAL A 115 4.89 12.80 -16.90
C VAL A 115 5.64 13.19 -18.18
N ASN A 116 4.97 13.05 -19.31
CA ASN A 116 5.46 13.48 -20.62
C ASN A 116 4.37 14.30 -21.35
N SER A 117 4.74 15.00 -22.41
CA SER A 117 3.85 15.83 -23.23
C SER A 117 3.08 15.07 -24.31
N ASP A 118 3.46 13.82 -24.57
CA ASP A 118 3.12 13.13 -25.81
C ASP A 118 1.90 12.22 -25.65
N GLN A 119 1.82 11.51 -24.53
CA GLN A 119 0.77 10.54 -24.27
C GLN A 119 0.42 10.42 -22.78
N GLU A 120 -0.89 10.29 -22.52
CA GLU A 120 -1.42 9.93 -21.21
C GLU A 120 -1.01 8.50 -20.79
N ARG A 121 -0.80 8.32 -19.48
CA ARG A 121 -0.47 7.02 -18.90
C ARG A 121 -1.50 6.63 -17.86
N VAL A 122 -2.06 5.43 -18.00
CA VAL A 122 -2.92 4.81 -16.99
C VAL A 122 -2.21 3.62 -16.37
N SER A 123 -2.30 3.48 -15.05
CA SER A 123 -1.79 2.30 -14.35
C SER A 123 -2.72 1.90 -13.21
N LEU A 124 -2.81 0.59 -12.97
CA LEU A 124 -3.54 0.03 -11.85
C LEU A 124 -2.56 -0.58 -10.85
N ALA A 125 -2.44 0.05 -9.68
CA ALA A 125 -1.62 -0.45 -8.59
C ALA A 125 -2.49 -1.21 -7.57
N PHE A 126 -2.02 -2.37 -7.13
CA PHE A 126 -2.66 -3.16 -6.09
C PHE A 126 -1.74 -3.28 -4.89
N PHE A 127 -2.25 -2.92 -3.72
CA PHE A 127 -1.49 -2.91 -2.48
C PHE A 127 -1.96 -4.06 -1.59
N TYR A 128 -1.08 -5.03 -1.34
CA TYR A 128 -1.32 -6.16 -0.46
C TYR A 128 -0.79 -5.85 0.94
N ASN A 129 -1.67 -5.34 1.80
CA ASN A 129 -1.31 -4.75 3.10
C ASN A 129 -1.91 -5.55 4.27
N PRO A 130 -1.28 -5.51 5.47
CA PRO A 130 -1.88 -6.06 6.67
C PRO A 130 -3.17 -5.33 7.05
N LYS A 131 -3.98 -5.99 7.87
CA LYS A 131 -5.06 -5.32 8.60
C LYS A 131 -4.46 -4.29 9.58
N SER A 132 -5.13 -3.16 9.71
CA SER A 132 -4.71 -1.97 10.46
C SER A 132 -4.17 -2.21 11.87
N ASP A 133 -4.77 -3.12 12.64
CA ASP A 133 -4.47 -3.40 14.05
C ASP A 133 -3.41 -4.48 14.26
N ILE A 134 -2.83 -5.04 13.18
CA ILE A 134 -1.81 -6.07 13.28
C ILE A 134 -0.48 -5.44 13.71
N PRO A 135 0.17 -5.94 14.78
CA PRO A 135 1.53 -5.57 15.12
C PRO A 135 2.51 -5.99 14.02
N ILE A 136 3.37 -5.07 13.60
CA ILE A 136 4.51 -5.31 12.73
C ILE A 136 5.80 -5.08 13.53
N GLU A 137 6.68 -6.07 13.52
CA GLU A 137 7.99 -6.04 14.17
C GLU A 137 8.94 -7.00 13.45
N PRO A 138 10.28 -6.86 13.60
CA PRO A 138 11.22 -7.84 13.06
C PRO A 138 10.89 -9.26 13.53
N LEU A 139 10.77 -10.20 12.60
CA LEU A 139 10.52 -11.60 12.93
C LEU A 139 11.66 -12.12 13.82
N LYS A 140 11.30 -12.73 14.96
CA LYS A 140 12.27 -13.19 15.97
C LYS A 140 13.31 -14.14 15.38
N GLN A 141 12.92 -14.97 14.40
CA GLN A 141 13.81 -15.88 13.67
C GLN A 141 14.91 -15.17 12.85
N LEU A 142 14.74 -13.88 12.58
CA LEU A 142 15.67 -13.04 11.80
C LEU A 142 16.45 -12.05 12.67
N VAL A 143 16.26 -12.10 13.99
CA VAL A 143 16.97 -11.30 14.99
C VAL A 143 18.00 -12.19 15.67
N THR A 144 19.24 -11.72 15.71
CA THR A 144 20.40 -12.44 16.29
C THR A 144 21.26 -11.45 17.08
N PRO A 145 22.17 -11.91 17.96
CA PRO A 145 23.13 -11.01 18.61
C PRO A 145 23.96 -10.18 17.62
N GLU A 146 24.34 -10.76 16.48
CA GLU A 146 25.12 -10.10 15.43
C GLU A 146 24.28 -9.18 14.56
N LYS A 147 22.96 -9.43 14.50
CA LYS A 147 22.00 -8.63 13.75
C LYS A 147 20.75 -8.38 14.60
N PRO A 148 20.79 -7.37 15.50
CA PRO A 148 19.68 -7.06 16.39
C PRO A 148 18.46 -6.55 15.62
N ALA A 149 17.33 -6.44 16.32
CA ALA A 149 16.10 -5.89 15.78
C ALA A 149 16.32 -4.42 15.37
N LEU A 150 16.19 -4.14 14.08
CA LEU A 150 16.39 -2.78 13.56
C LEU A 150 15.18 -1.89 13.79
N TYR A 151 13.98 -2.45 13.92
CA TYR A 151 12.74 -1.68 14.00
C TYR A 151 12.02 -1.96 15.32
N PRO A 152 11.40 -0.96 15.96
CA PRO A 152 10.52 -1.19 17.09
C PRO A 152 9.20 -1.84 16.62
N ALA A 153 8.51 -2.49 17.55
CA ALA A 153 7.14 -2.94 17.32
C ALA A 153 6.20 -1.74 17.17
N MET A 154 5.30 -1.80 16.19
CA MET A 154 4.23 -0.83 15.97
C MET A 154 3.05 -1.51 15.29
N THR A 155 1.88 -0.90 15.29
CA THR A 155 0.73 -1.34 14.47
C THR A 155 0.89 -0.88 13.02
N TYR A 156 0.21 -1.54 12.09
CA TYR A 156 0.21 -1.09 10.70
C TYR A 156 -0.43 0.29 10.52
N ASP A 157 -1.41 0.66 11.35
CA ASP A 157 -1.99 2.01 11.33
C ASP A 157 -0.99 3.08 11.78
N GLU A 158 -0.21 2.83 12.81
CA GLU A 158 0.87 3.73 13.22
C GLU A 158 1.91 3.89 12.11
N TYR A 159 2.33 2.78 11.50
CA TYR A 159 3.24 2.80 10.34
C TYR A 159 2.68 3.61 9.17
N ARG A 160 1.41 3.36 8.82
CA ARG A 160 0.71 4.03 7.72
C ARG A 160 0.55 5.52 8.01
N LEU A 161 0.14 5.89 9.21
CA LEU A 161 -0.02 7.29 9.63
C LEU A 161 1.32 8.02 9.63
N PHE A 162 2.36 7.37 10.16
CA PHE A 162 3.72 7.91 10.19
C PHE A 162 4.24 8.25 8.78
N ILE A 163 4.09 7.33 7.82
CA ILE A 163 4.49 7.55 6.42
C ILE A 163 3.68 8.69 5.78
N ARG A 164 2.37 8.74 6.04
CA ARG A 164 1.46 9.72 5.41
C ARG A 164 1.65 11.14 5.95
N MET A 165 1.77 11.31 7.26
CA MET A 165 1.80 12.63 7.90
C MET A 165 3.10 13.40 7.67
N ARG A 166 4.17 12.72 7.23
CA ARG A 166 5.51 13.30 7.16
C ARG A 166 6.01 13.56 5.74
N GLY A 167 5.11 13.48 4.75
CA GLY A 167 5.31 13.82 3.33
C GLY A 167 6.30 12.89 2.60
N PRO A 168 6.59 13.10 1.31
CA PRO A 168 7.58 12.34 0.57
C PRO A 168 9.01 12.78 0.94
N ARG A 169 9.47 12.45 2.16
CA ARG A 169 10.87 12.64 2.57
C ARG A 169 11.75 11.43 2.27
N GLY A 170 11.30 10.58 1.36
CA GLY A 170 12.06 9.40 0.97
C GLY A 170 12.29 8.39 2.10
N LYS A 171 13.38 7.61 2.01
CA LYS A 171 13.76 6.58 3.00
C LYS A 171 14.11 7.12 4.37
N SER A 172 14.32 8.42 4.53
CA SER A 172 14.62 9.05 5.83
C SER A 172 13.62 8.64 6.91
N GLN A 173 12.37 8.36 6.53
CA GLN A 173 11.32 7.91 7.44
C GLN A 173 11.55 6.50 7.96
N VAL A 174 11.72 5.53 7.06
CA VAL A 174 11.96 4.13 7.46
C VAL A 174 13.30 4.00 8.18
N GLU A 175 14.30 4.79 7.79
CA GLU A 175 15.58 4.89 8.48
C GLU A 175 15.44 5.53 9.87
N SER A 176 14.59 6.54 10.04
CA SER A 176 14.35 7.16 11.36
C SER A 176 13.63 6.26 12.36
N MET A 177 12.94 5.23 11.88
CA MET A 177 12.36 4.19 12.75
C MET A 177 13.41 3.20 13.24
N LYS A 178 14.66 3.27 12.77
CA LYS A 178 15.68 2.34 13.23
C LYS A 178 16.06 2.64 14.68
N SER A 179 16.10 1.61 15.51
CA SER A 179 16.60 1.73 16.88
C SER A 179 18.04 2.27 16.86
N PRO A 180 18.42 3.16 17.80
CA PRO A 180 19.81 3.56 17.97
C PRO A 180 20.70 2.31 18.15
N ARG A 181 21.86 2.31 17.50
CA ARG A 181 22.87 1.25 17.68
C ARG A 181 23.48 1.31 19.07
#